data_AF-A0A2W1ENV5-F1
#
_entry.id   AF-A0A2W1ENV5-F1
#
_cell.length_a   1.000
_cell.length_b   1.000
_cell.length_c   1.000
_cell.angle_alpha   90.00
_cell.angle_beta   90.00
_cell.angle_gamma   90.00
#
_symmetry.space_group_name_H-M   'P 1'
#
loop_
_entity.id
_entity.type
_entity.pdbx_description
1 polymer ?
#
loop_
_entity_poly.entity_id
_entity_poly.type
_entity_poly.pdbx_seq_one_letter_code
_entity_poly.pdbx_strand_id
1 'polypeptide(L)'
;MFSPSDVKNIFALFPPQETSDFIPQFTLSSRGHGFVTLQFAQAQFRGRVTKETQRIPLSDFASELDIDQTLVDQLARNHPKLCLLSVDRKHIIPFHERDALREKLSGLLSNGLVAKADFATQHDIWLNSLDALLADHDGEVLSIDGYVCKRSYESAISEAISSRVDQALKNVQ
;
A
#
# COMPACT_ATOMS: atom_id res chain seq x y z
N MET A 1 -41.30 9.45 -7.71
CA MET A 1 -39.95 9.10 -8.20
C MET A 1 -39.00 10.05 -7.48
N PHE A 2 -37.93 9.57 -6.84
CA PHE A 2 -36.99 10.44 -6.13
C PHE A 2 -36.17 11.26 -7.15
N SER A 3 -36.04 12.56 -6.91
CA SER A 3 -35.15 13.44 -7.66
C SER A 3 -33.71 13.33 -7.13
N PRO A 4 -32.69 13.71 -7.92
CA PRO A 4 -31.31 13.80 -7.43
C PRO A 4 -31.15 14.65 -6.16
N SER A 5 -31.98 15.68 -6.01
CA SER A 5 -32.03 16.52 -4.81
C SER A 5 -32.54 15.75 -3.59
N ASP A 6 -33.53 14.88 -3.76
CA ASP A 6 -34.06 14.05 -2.68
C ASP A 6 -33.00 13.05 -2.18
N VAL A 7 -32.22 12.47 -3.10
CA VAL A 7 -31.14 11.54 -2.74
C VAL A 7 -30.07 12.24 -1.90
N LYS A 8 -29.68 13.47 -2.28
CA LYS A 8 -28.73 14.28 -1.50
C LYS A 8 -29.27 14.64 -0.11
N ASN A 9 -30.54 14.98 -0.03
CA ASN A 9 -31.20 15.32 1.24
C ASN A 9 -31.25 14.11 2.18
N ILE A 10 -31.55 12.91 1.65
CA ILE A 10 -31.51 11.66 2.42
C ILE A 10 -30.09 11.35 2.89
N PHE A 11 -29.09 11.54 2.02
CA PHE A 11 -27.69 11.29 2.39
C PHE A 11 -27.22 12.20 3.53
N ALA A 12 -27.66 13.46 3.55
CA ALA A 12 -27.32 14.43 4.60
C ALA A 12 -27.89 14.07 6.00
N LEU A 13 -28.84 13.12 6.07
CA LEU A 13 -29.38 12.62 7.34
C LEU A 13 -28.48 11.56 7.99
N PHE A 14 -27.52 10.99 7.26
CA PHE A 14 -26.56 10.07 7.85
C PHE A 14 -25.51 10.85 8.65
N PRO A 15 -25.05 10.32 9.79
CA PRO A 15 -24.03 10.97 10.59
C PRO A 15 -22.74 11.18 9.77
N PRO A 16 -22.08 12.34 9.92
CA PRO A 16 -20.81 12.60 9.25
C PRO A 16 -19.76 11.59 9.73
N GLN A 17 -18.84 11.25 8.83
CA GLN A 17 -17.84 10.22 9.07
C GLN A 17 -16.52 10.89 9.43
N GLU A 18 -16.07 10.67 10.66
CA GLU A 18 -15.01 11.49 11.25
C GLU A 18 -13.61 10.90 11.11
N THR A 19 -13.47 9.63 10.70
CA THR A 19 -12.15 8.98 10.63
C THR A 19 -11.66 8.78 9.20
N SER A 20 -10.37 9.05 8.97
CA SER A 20 -9.72 9.00 7.65
C SER A 20 -9.74 7.61 7.00
N ASP A 21 -9.96 6.55 7.79
CA ASP A 21 -9.90 5.15 7.38
C ASP A 21 -11.28 4.48 7.31
N PHE A 22 -12.33 5.17 7.74
CA PHE A 22 -13.69 4.65 7.67
C PHE A 22 -14.18 4.62 6.23
N ILE A 23 -14.74 3.48 5.81
CA ILE A 23 -15.40 3.34 4.52
C ILE A 23 -16.92 3.15 4.75
N PRO A 24 -17.78 4.05 4.23
CA PRO A 24 -19.22 3.92 4.35
C PRO A 24 -19.77 2.66 3.69
N GLN A 25 -20.76 2.04 4.33
CA GLN A 25 -21.52 0.94 3.71
C GLN A 25 -22.29 1.39 2.46
N PHE A 26 -22.68 2.66 2.41
CA PHE A 26 -23.36 3.29 1.29
C PHE A 26 -22.80 4.68 1.09
N THR A 27 -22.40 4.99 -0.14
CA THR A 27 -21.96 6.33 -0.51
C THR A 27 -22.85 6.89 -1.61
N LEU A 28 -22.99 8.21 -1.66
CA LEU A 28 -23.67 8.86 -2.77
C LEU A 28 -22.86 8.63 -4.05
N SER A 29 -23.55 8.30 -5.14
CA SER A 29 -22.91 8.26 -6.47
C SER A 29 -22.31 9.62 -6.79
N SER A 30 -21.13 9.70 -7.40
CA SER A 30 -20.49 10.97 -7.79
C SER A 30 -21.40 11.83 -8.69
N ARG A 31 -22.24 11.18 -9.51
CA ARG A 31 -23.22 11.82 -10.39
C ARG A 31 -24.52 12.24 -9.69
N GLY A 32 -24.70 11.90 -8.42
CA GLY A 32 -25.90 12.23 -7.63
C GLY A 32 -27.18 11.50 -8.07
N HIS A 33 -27.06 10.41 -8.82
CA HIS A 33 -28.19 9.63 -9.33
C HIS A 33 -28.67 8.53 -8.38
N GLY A 34 -27.91 8.23 -7.32
CA GLY A 34 -28.29 7.22 -6.35
C GLY A 34 -27.20 6.92 -5.33
N PHE A 35 -27.24 5.72 -4.77
CA PHE A 35 -26.26 5.22 -3.82
C PHE A 35 -25.47 4.06 -4.41
N VAL A 36 -24.18 4.03 -4.10
CA VAL A 36 -23.28 2.90 -4.38
C VAL A 36 -23.03 2.18 -3.07
N THR A 37 -23.17 0.85 -3.08
CA THR A 37 -22.90 0.03 -1.90
C THR A 37 -21.42 -0.28 -1.80
N LEU A 38 -20.92 -0.39 -0.57
CA LEU A 38 -19.54 -0.77 -0.30
C LEU A 38 -19.20 -2.14 -0.88
N GLN A 39 -20.13 -3.09 -0.78
CA GLN A 39 -19.91 -4.44 -1.30
C GLN A 39 -19.69 -4.43 -2.82
N PHE A 40 -20.48 -3.62 -3.55
CA PHE A 40 -20.29 -3.43 -4.99
C PHE A 40 -18.94 -2.77 -5.28
N ALA A 41 -18.64 -1.66 -4.61
CA ALA A 41 -17.39 -0.93 -4.79
C ALA A 41 -16.17 -1.83 -4.49
N GLN A 42 -16.20 -2.61 -3.42
CA GLN A 42 -15.14 -3.56 -3.08
C GLN A 42 -14.98 -4.68 -4.10
N ALA A 43 -16.09 -5.25 -4.60
CA ALA A 43 -16.02 -6.32 -5.59
C ALA A 43 -15.38 -5.81 -6.90
N GLN A 44 -15.80 -4.64 -7.37
CA GLN A 44 -15.23 -4.00 -8.55
C GLN A 44 -13.78 -3.54 -8.30
N PHE A 45 -13.49 -2.97 -7.12
CA PHE A 45 -12.14 -2.61 -6.68
C PHE A 45 -11.19 -3.79 -6.83
N ARG A 46 -11.51 -4.91 -6.16
CA ARG A 46 -10.72 -6.15 -6.19
C ARG A 46 -10.58 -6.69 -7.61
N GLY A 47 -11.68 -6.73 -8.36
CA GLY A 47 -11.67 -7.20 -9.75
C GLY A 47 -10.76 -6.39 -10.67
N ARG A 48 -10.70 -5.06 -10.50
CA ARG A 48 -9.86 -4.19 -11.33
C ARG A 48 -8.39 -4.33 -10.96
N VAL A 49 -8.05 -4.17 -9.68
CA VAL A 49 -6.64 -4.16 -9.23
C VAL A 49 -5.94 -5.51 -9.41
N THR A 50 -6.70 -6.61 -9.52
CA THR A 50 -6.15 -7.95 -9.77
C THR A 50 -6.01 -8.30 -11.25
N LYS A 51 -6.73 -7.62 -12.15
CA LYS A 51 -6.69 -7.90 -13.59
C LYS A 51 -5.80 -6.93 -14.36
N GLU A 52 -5.71 -5.70 -13.87
CA GLU A 52 -4.97 -4.66 -14.56
C GLU A 52 -3.45 -4.88 -14.42
N THR A 53 -2.73 -4.59 -15.50
CA THR A 53 -1.27 -4.75 -15.55
C THR A 53 -0.54 -3.41 -15.43
N GLN A 54 -1.26 -2.31 -15.67
CA GLN A 54 -0.76 -0.95 -15.61
C GLN A 54 -1.27 -0.22 -14.36
N ARG A 55 -0.56 0.84 -13.96
CA ARG A 55 -0.99 1.70 -12.86
C ARG A 55 -2.33 2.33 -13.19
N ILE A 56 -3.26 2.30 -12.23
CA ILE A 56 -4.63 2.77 -12.41
C ILE A 56 -4.75 4.18 -11.83
N PRO A 57 -5.06 5.22 -12.63
CA PRO A 57 -5.36 6.54 -12.08
C PRO A 57 -6.57 6.48 -11.15
N LEU A 58 -6.45 7.05 -9.94
CA LEU A 58 -7.54 7.05 -8.97
C LEU A 58 -8.77 7.78 -9.50
N SER A 59 -8.59 8.85 -10.28
CA SER A 59 -9.67 9.62 -10.92
C SER A 59 -10.50 8.78 -11.88
N ASP A 60 -9.81 7.96 -12.68
CA ASP A 60 -10.44 7.12 -13.69
C ASP A 60 -11.22 6.03 -12.99
N PHE A 61 -10.63 5.43 -11.95
CA PHE A 61 -11.32 4.39 -11.22
C PHE A 61 -12.52 4.90 -10.40
N ALA A 62 -12.40 6.08 -9.81
CA ALA A 62 -13.51 6.76 -9.15
C ALA A 62 -14.68 7.01 -10.12
N SER A 63 -14.35 7.44 -11.34
CA SER A 63 -15.33 7.67 -12.41
C SER A 63 -15.99 6.37 -12.90
N GLU A 64 -15.23 5.28 -13.02
CA GLU A 64 -15.73 3.95 -13.37
C GLU A 64 -16.70 3.41 -12.29
N LEU A 65 -16.35 3.61 -11.01
CA LEU A 65 -17.14 3.14 -9.86
C LEU A 65 -18.29 4.09 -9.47
N ASP A 66 -18.35 5.28 -10.08
CA ASP A 66 -19.28 6.37 -9.75
C ASP A 66 -19.24 6.75 -8.26
N ILE A 67 -18.04 6.87 -7.68
CA ILE A 67 -17.80 7.25 -6.27
C ILE A 67 -16.76 8.35 -6.18
N ASP A 68 -16.64 8.97 -5.00
CA ASP A 68 -15.60 9.96 -4.75
C ASP A 68 -14.19 9.35 -4.77
N GLN A 69 -13.22 10.10 -5.28
CA GLN A 69 -11.82 9.67 -5.35
C GLN A 69 -11.22 9.36 -3.96
N THR A 70 -11.64 10.08 -2.92
CA THR A 70 -11.22 9.81 -1.54
C THR A 70 -11.65 8.42 -1.07
N LEU A 71 -12.80 7.93 -1.53
CA LEU A 71 -13.27 6.59 -1.19
C LEU A 71 -12.44 5.50 -1.89
N VAL A 72 -12.00 5.75 -3.12
CA VAL A 72 -11.06 4.86 -3.84
C VAL A 72 -9.71 4.81 -3.14
N ASP A 73 -9.19 5.95 -2.72
CA ASP A 73 -7.96 6.03 -1.92
C ASP A 73 -8.10 5.26 -0.60
N GLN A 74 -9.23 5.39 0.11
CA GLN A 74 -9.51 4.62 1.33
C GLN A 74 -9.59 3.11 1.06
N LEU A 75 -10.22 2.69 -0.03
CA LEU A 75 -10.28 1.28 -0.43
C LEU A 75 -8.88 0.72 -0.68
N ALA A 76 -8.01 1.48 -1.36
CA ALA A 76 -6.63 1.08 -1.59
C ALA A 76 -5.83 0.96 -0.28
N ARG A 77 -5.96 1.94 0.62
CA ARG A 77 -5.30 1.94 1.93
C ARG A 77 -5.69 0.76 2.81
N ASN A 78 -6.97 0.35 2.76
CA ASN A 78 -7.49 -0.77 3.54
C ASN A 78 -7.19 -2.15 2.91
N HIS A 79 -6.58 -2.19 1.73
CA HIS A 79 -6.26 -3.42 1.02
C HIS A 79 -4.78 -3.48 0.54
N PRO A 80 -3.79 -3.30 1.43
CA PRO A 80 -2.37 -3.28 1.06
C PRO A 80 -1.85 -4.61 0.50
N LYS A 81 -2.57 -5.72 0.76
CA LYS A 81 -2.28 -7.05 0.19
C LYS A 81 -2.68 -7.18 -1.28
N LEU A 82 -3.54 -6.28 -1.78
CA LEU A 82 -4.04 -6.32 -3.15
C LEU A 82 -3.40 -5.27 -4.05
N CYS A 83 -3.04 -4.12 -3.48
CA CYS A 83 -2.48 -3.01 -4.24
C CYS A 83 -1.63 -2.10 -3.34
N LEU A 84 -0.83 -1.25 -3.96
CA LEU A 84 -0.10 -0.17 -3.29
C LEU A 84 -0.54 1.18 -3.90
N LEU A 85 -0.15 2.29 -3.29
CA LEU A 85 -0.35 3.63 -3.84
C LEU A 85 0.96 4.23 -4.33
N SER A 86 0.89 5.07 -5.36
CA SER A 86 2.02 5.88 -5.83
C SER A 86 2.41 6.96 -4.83
N VAL A 87 3.61 7.54 -4.96
CA VAL A 87 4.12 8.55 -4.00
C VAL A 87 3.19 9.76 -3.88
N ASP A 88 2.57 10.14 -5.00
CA ASP A 88 1.64 11.27 -5.10
C ASP A 88 0.18 10.90 -4.79
N ARG A 89 -0.08 9.61 -4.51
CA ARG A 89 -1.41 9.03 -4.26
C ARG A 89 -2.42 9.27 -5.38
N LYS A 90 -1.94 9.46 -6.61
CA LYS A 90 -2.80 9.61 -7.80
C LYS A 90 -2.98 8.31 -8.57
N HIS A 91 -2.14 7.32 -8.32
CA HIS A 91 -2.20 6.03 -8.99
C HIS A 91 -2.25 4.88 -7.98
N ILE A 92 -3.01 3.86 -8.33
CA ILE A 92 -2.99 2.55 -7.69
C ILE A 92 -1.99 1.68 -8.45
N ILE A 93 -1.04 1.12 -7.70
CA ILE A 93 -0.12 0.09 -8.18
C ILE A 93 -0.86 -1.25 -8.08
N PRO A 94 -1.17 -1.92 -9.21
CA PRO A 94 -1.99 -3.13 -9.23
C PRO A 94 -1.26 -4.33 -8.63
N PHE A 95 -2.01 -5.40 -8.41
CA PHE A 95 -1.56 -6.62 -7.74
C PHE A 95 -0.26 -7.20 -8.35
N HIS A 96 -0.18 -7.28 -9.67
CA HIS A 96 0.97 -7.85 -10.37
C HIS A 96 2.25 -7.02 -10.15
N GLU A 97 2.16 -5.69 -10.21
CA GLU A 97 3.30 -4.81 -9.95
C GLU A 97 3.69 -4.84 -8.47
N ARG A 98 2.70 -4.85 -7.55
CA ARG A 98 2.95 -5.03 -6.11
C ARG A 98 3.76 -6.31 -5.84
N ASP A 99 3.34 -7.45 -6.37
CA ASP A 99 4.01 -8.73 -6.12
C ASP A 99 5.42 -8.73 -6.73
N ALA A 100 5.61 -8.16 -7.92
CA ALA A 100 6.95 -7.98 -8.50
C ALA A 100 7.85 -7.10 -7.63
N LEU A 101 7.33 -6.01 -7.07
CA LEU A 101 8.05 -5.14 -6.14
C LEU A 101 8.41 -5.87 -4.84
N ARG A 102 7.51 -6.72 -4.32
CA ARG A 102 7.76 -7.56 -3.15
C ARG A 102 8.92 -8.52 -3.40
N GLU A 103 8.90 -9.25 -4.51
CA GLU A 103 9.97 -10.19 -4.85
C GLU A 103 11.31 -9.46 -5.04
N LYS A 104 11.29 -8.30 -5.72
CA LYS A 104 12.47 -7.46 -5.89
C LYS A 104 13.04 -7.01 -4.54
N LEU A 105 12.17 -6.51 -3.65
CA LEU A 105 12.58 -6.06 -2.32
C LEU A 105 13.16 -7.22 -1.50
N SER A 106 12.49 -8.38 -1.47
CA SER A 106 12.97 -9.58 -0.78
C SER A 106 14.36 -10.02 -1.29
N GLY A 107 14.60 -9.95 -2.60
CA GLY A 107 15.90 -10.23 -3.20
C GLY A 107 17.00 -9.26 -2.77
N LEU A 108 16.69 -7.96 -2.69
CA LEU A 108 17.62 -6.94 -2.21
C LEU A 108 17.93 -7.11 -0.72
N LEU A 109 16.92 -7.33 0.11
CA LEU A 109 17.06 -7.48 1.57
C LEU A 109 17.82 -8.74 1.98
N SER A 110 17.86 -9.76 1.11
CA SER A 110 18.62 -11.00 1.36
C SER A 110 20.12 -10.79 1.21
N ASN A 111 20.55 -9.76 0.47
CA ASN A 111 21.94 -9.53 0.10
C ASN A 111 22.49 -8.22 0.65
N GLY A 112 21.68 -7.41 1.34
CA GLY A 112 22.11 -6.07 1.71
C GLY A 112 21.13 -5.27 2.55
N LEU A 113 21.57 -4.04 2.82
CA LEU A 113 20.82 -2.98 3.45
C LEU A 113 20.15 -2.12 2.37
N VAL A 114 18.85 -1.85 2.52
CA VAL A 114 18.07 -1.04 1.57
C VAL A 114 17.51 0.18 2.28
N ALA A 115 17.75 1.38 1.76
CA ALA A 115 17.09 2.58 2.24
C ALA A 115 15.62 2.60 1.80
N LYS A 116 14.68 2.72 2.76
CA LYS A 116 13.25 2.71 2.46
C LYS A 116 12.84 3.86 1.55
N ALA A 117 13.36 5.06 1.83
CA ALA A 117 13.05 6.26 1.07
C ALA A 117 13.53 6.16 -0.39
N ASP A 118 14.73 5.61 -0.61
CA ASP A 118 15.29 5.44 -1.96
C ASP A 118 14.48 4.41 -2.74
N PHE A 119 14.13 3.28 -2.12
CA PHE A 119 13.31 2.26 -2.76
C PHE A 119 11.92 2.80 -3.11
N ALA A 120 11.27 3.51 -2.17
CA ALA A 120 9.97 4.14 -2.39
C ALA A 120 10.01 5.17 -3.53
N THR A 121 11.04 6.01 -3.57
CA THR A 121 11.19 7.05 -4.61
C THR A 121 11.50 6.44 -5.97
N GLN A 122 12.43 5.47 -6.02
CA GLN A 122 12.82 4.80 -7.26
C GLN A 122 11.65 4.07 -7.93
N HIS A 123 10.75 3.53 -7.11
CA HIS A 123 9.60 2.76 -7.57
C HIS A 123 8.28 3.53 -7.54
N ASP A 124 8.31 4.82 -7.22
CA ASP A 124 7.13 5.67 -7.07
C ASP A 124 6.05 4.98 -6.21
N ILE A 125 6.38 4.70 -4.95
CA ILE A 125 5.54 4.03 -3.95
C ILE A 125 5.35 4.98 -2.77
N TRP A 126 4.13 5.06 -2.25
CA TRP A 126 3.84 5.74 -1.00
C TRP A 126 4.46 5.00 0.19
N LEU A 127 5.16 5.72 1.08
CA LEU A 127 5.89 5.14 2.21
C LEU A 127 5.02 4.22 3.09
N ASN A 128 3.77 4.60 3.39
CA ASN A 128 2.88 3.77 4.20
C ASN A 128 2.48 2.47 3.48
N SER A 129 2.39 2.49 2.14
CA SER A 129 2.18 1.27 1.36
C SER A 129 3.41 0.36 1.40
N LEU A 130 4.61 0.93 1.38
CA LEU A 130 5.86 0.18 1.57
C LEU A 130 5.93 -0.44 2.97
N ASP A 131 5.51 0.27 4.01
CA ASP A 131 5.45 -0.26 5.38
C ASP A 131 4.52 -1.47 5.47
N ALA A 132 3.35 -1.39 4.83
CA ALA A 132 2.43 -2.52 4.79
C ALA A 132 3.01 -3.71 4.00
N LEU A 133 3.80 -3.46 2.95
CA LEU A 133 4.50 -4.51 2.20
C LEU A 133 5.59 -5.18 3.06
N LEU A 134 6.29 -4.41 3.88
CA LEU A 134 7.32 -4.91 4.79
C LEU A 134 6.74 -5.70 5.97
N ALA A 135 5.56 -5.31 6.46
CA ALA A 135 4.86 -6.00 7.54
C ALA A 135 4.46 -7.44 7.18
N ASP A 136 4.32 -7.77 5.88
CA ASP A 136 4.01 -9.13 5.41
C ASP A 136 5.18 -10.13 5.60
N HIS A 137 6.38 -9.69 5.99
CA HIS A 137 7.56 -10.55 6.16
C HIS A 137 7.72 -11.17 7.57
N ASP A 138 6.64 -11.34 8.34
CA ASP A 138 6.60 -12.08 9.63
C ASP A 138 7.75 -11.80 10.62
N GLY A 139 8.25 -10.56 10.64
CA GLY A 139 9.33 -10.15 11.54
C GLY A 139 10.73 -10.59 11.11
N GLU A 140 10.91 -11.16 9.91
CA GLU A 140 12.23 -11.45 9.34
C GLU A 140 13.00 -10.19 8.92
N VAL A 141 12.29 -9.08 8.71
CA VAL A 141 12.88 -7.80 8.32
C VAL A 141 13.14 -6.94 9.56
N LEU A 142 14.38 -6.45 9.67
CA LEU A 142 14.78 -5.44 10.63
C LEU A 142 14.70 -4.06 9.97
N SER A 143 14.23 -3.07 10.72
CA SER A 143 14.24 -1.67 10.32
C SER A 143 15.16 -0.90 11.28
N ILE A 144 16.20 -0.26 10.75
CA ILE A 144 17.23 0.46 11.51
C ILE A 144 17.43 1.81 10.82
N ASP A 145 17.08 2.92 11.49
CA ASP A 145 17.31 4.30 11.01
C ASP A 145 16.86 4.58 9.55
N GLY A 146 15.70 4.05 9.14
CA GLY A 146 15.16 4.24 7.79
C GLY A 146 15.71 3.26 6.74
N TYR A 147 16.62 2.37 7.14
CA TYR A 147 17.10 1.25 6.36
C TYR A 147 16.44 -0.06 6.79
N VAL A 148 16.37 -1.00 5.87
CA VAL A 148 15.83 -2.34 6.10
C VAL A 148 16.76 -3.43 5.58
N CYS A 149 16.82 -4.56 6.29
CA CYS A 149 17.54 -5.77 5.87
C CYS A 149 16.88 -7.01 6.51
N LYS A 150 17.21 -8.21 6.01
CA LYS A 150 16.80 -9.45 6.70
C LYS A 150 17.64 -9.70 7.96
N ARG A 151 17.03 -10.29 8.99
CA ARG A 151 17.72 -10.78 10.19
C ARG A 151 18.88 -11.71 9.85
N SER A 152 18.69 -12.61 8.88
CA SER A 152 19.73 -13.53 8.43
C SER A 152 20.96 -12.80 7.87
N TYR A 153 20.74 -11.71 7.12
CA TYR A 153 21.82 -10.87 6.61
C TYR A 153 22.56 -10.17 7.75
N GLU A 154 21.83 -9.57 8.69
CA GLU A 154 22.42 -8.93 9.87
C GLU A 154 23.29 -9.92 10.67
N SER A 155 22.77 -11.11 10.95
CA SER A 155 23.48 -12.12 11.73
C SER A 155 24.74 -12.61 11.00
N ALA A 156 24.66 -12.82 9.67
CA ALA A 156 25.82 -13.23 8.87
C ALA A 156 26.92 -12.16 8.87
N ILE A 157 26.57 -10.88 8.79
CA ILE A 157 27.53 -9.78 8.87
C ILE A 157 28.12 -9.66 10.27
N SER A 158 27.31 -9.80 11.32
CA SER A 158 27.75 -9.75 12.72
C SER A 158 28.76 -10.86 13.04
N GLU A 159 28.49 -12.08 12.56
CA GLU A 159 29.41 -13.22 12.69
C GLU A 159 30.71 -12.99 11.91
N ALA A 160 30.62 -12.49 10.67
CA ALA A 160 31.79 -12.20 9.85
C ALA A 160 32.69 -11.11 10.47
N ILE A 161 32.09 -10.06 11.04
CA ILE A 161 32.83 -8.99 11.75
C ILE A 161 33.52 -9.57 13.00
N SER A 162 32.79 -10.31 13.82
CA SER A 162 33.32 -10.92 15.05
C SER A 162 34.50 -11.85 14.74
N SER A 163 34.34 -12.71 13.73
CA SER A 163 35.41 -13.62 13.28
C SER A 163 36.66 -12.88 12.83
N ARG A 164 36.51 -11.77 12.09
CA ARG A 164 37.65 -10.94 11.64
C ARG A 164 38.33 -10.21 12.78
N VAL A 165 37.56 -9.72 13.76
CA VAL A 165 38.11 -9.08 14.97
C VAL A 165 38.91 -10.10 15.79
N ASP A 166 38.38 -11.31 15.99
CA ASP A 166 39.06 -12.38 16.72
C ASP A 166 40.35 -12.82 16.02
N GLN A 167 40.34 -12.93 14.69
CA GLN A 167 41.55 -13.23 13.91
C GLN A 167 42.59 -12.12 14.04
N ALA A 168 42.18 -10.85 13.98
CA ALA A 168 43.08 -9.72 14.17
C ALA A 168 43.70 -9.71 15.57
N LEU A 169 42.91 -9.98 16.62
CA LEU A 169 43.39 -10.05 18.00
C LEU A 169 44.40 -11.19 18.21
N LYS A 170 44.16 -12.37 17.60
CA LYS A 170 45.08 -13.52 17.70
C LYS A 170 46.40 -13.31 16.95
N ASN A 171 46.42 -12.49 15.90
CA ASN A 171 47.63 -12.19 15.13
C ASN A 171 48.49 -11.05 15.73
N VAL A 172 47.98 -10.38 16.77
CA VAL A 172 48.67 -9.28 17.46
C VAL A 172 49.38 -9.76 18.75
N GLN A 173 49.05 -10.97 19.23
CA GLN A 173 49.77 -11.67 20.31
C GLN A 173 50.91 -12.54 19.76
#